data_AF-A0A257TIL3-F1
#
_entry.id   AF-A0A257TIL3-F1
#
_cell.length_a   1.000
_cell.length_b   1.000
_cell.length_c   1.000
_cell.angle_alpha   90.00
_cell.angle_beta   90.00
_cell.angle_gamma   90.00
#
_symmetry.space_group_name_H-M   'P 1'
#
loop_
_entity.id
_entity.type
_entity.pdbx_description
1 polymer ?
#
loop_
_entity_poly.entity_id
_entity_poly.type
_entity_poly.pdbx_seq_one_letter_code
_entity_poly.pdbx_strand_id
1 'polypeptide(L)'
;MVTNDDELGERLKIMRVHGGKPKYYHKVIGGNFRLDAIQAAVLSVKLPHLDGWSEKRRENASLYTSFFVEHGLAEGEGKVAFDDRNRVLLPKPVYKSTALRNHHIYNQYVIRVERRDDLRKHLADKEIGTEIYYPVP
;
A
#
# COMPACT_ATOMS: atom_id res chain seq x y z
N MET A 1 14.91 -0.25 7.16
CA MET A 1 15.24 1.16 7.45
C MET A 1 16.19 1.66 6.40
N VAL A 2 15.97 2.87 5.90
CA VAL A 2 16.87 3.61 5.01
C VAL A 2 17.01 5.03 5.57
N THR A 3 18.20 5.61 5.53
CA THR A 3 18.49 6.99 5.96
C THR A 3 19.75 7.45 5.26
N ASN A 4 19.88 8.75 5.01
CA ASN A 4 21.11 9.39 4.52
C ASN A 4 21.93 10.03 5.66
N ASP A 5 21.45 9.95 6.91
CA ASP A 5 22.15 10.41 8.11
C ASP A 5 22.93 9.23 8.73
N ASP A 6 24.25 9.34 8.69
CA ASP A 6 25.17 8.30 9.16
C ASP A 6 25.10 8.10 10.68
N GLU A 7 24.93 9.18 11.46
CA GLU A 7 24.85 9.11 12.92
C GLU A 7 23.57 8.40 13.35
N LEU A 8 22.45 8.79 12.74
CA LEU A 8 21.16 8.13 12.94
C LEU A 8 21.22 6.66 12.50
N GLY A 9 21.83 6.39 11.34
CA GLY A 9 21.99 5.06 10.79
C GLY A 9 22.77 4.13 11.73
N GLU A 10 23.86 4.64 12.30
CA GLU A 10 24.68 3.89 13.26
C GLU A 10 23.90 3.62 14.56
N ARG A 11 23.25 4.64 15.13
CA ARG A 11 22.45 4.49 16.34
C ARG A 11 21.36 3.41 16.16
N LEU A 12 20.67 3.40 15.03
CA LEU A 12 19.61 2.45 14.74
C LEU A 12 20.14 1.03 14.47
N LYS A 13 21.35 0.87 13.91
CA LYS A 13 22.04 -0.43 13.78
C LYS A 13 22.36 -1.04 15.15
N ILE A 14 22.76 -0.22 16.12
CA ILE A 14 23.00 -0.66 17.51
C ILE A 14 21.68 -1.07 18.17
N MET A 15 20.65 -0.20 18.09
CA MET A 15 19.36 -0.44 18.74
C MET A 15 18.64 -1.69 18.24
N ARG A 16 18.74 -2.03 16.95
CA ARG A 16 18.08 -3.24 16.39
C ARG A 16 18.68 -4.58 16.85
N VAL A 17 19.85 -4.55 17.52
CA VAL A 17 20.52 -5.72 18.08
C VAL A 17 20.70 -5.54 19.59
N HIS A 18 19.59 -5.34 20.30
CA HIS A 18 19.52 -5.17 21.75
C HIS A 18 20.36 -4.00 22.29
N GLY A 19 20.67 -3.00 21.47
CA GLY A 19 21.56 -1.91 21.88
C GLY A 19 23.02 -2.32 22.06
N GLY A 20 23.42 -3.48 21.49
CA GLY A 20 24.72 -4.10 21.67
C GLY A 20 25.76 -3.64 20.67
N LYS A 21 26.82 -2.94 21.13
CA LYS A 21 28.04 -2.65 20.36
C LYS A 21 29.22 -2.29 21.29
N PRO A 22 30.32 -3.06 21.33
CA PRO A 22 30.57 -4.33 20.64
C PRO A 22 29.75 -5.50 21.24
N LYS A 23 29.98 -6.73 20.74
CA LYS A 23 29.28 -7.95 21.22
C LYS A 23 29.34 -8.04 22.75
N TYR A 24 28.20 -8.31 23.38
CA TYR A 24 27.99 -8.39 24.84
C TYR A 24 27.99 -7.05 25.62
N TYR A 25 28.17 -5.90 24.97
CA TYR A 25 28.13 -4.60 25.64
C TYR A 25 26.91 -3.79 25.19
N HIS A 26 25.96 -3.59 26.10
CA HIS A 26 24.67 -2.95 25.82
C HIS A 26 24.63 -1.58 26.51
N LYS A 27 24.90 -0.50 25.75
CA LYS A 27 24.98 0.87 26.28
C LYS A 27 23.69 1.67 26.12
N VAL A 28 22.76 1.17 25.31
CA VAL A 28 21.47 1.81 25.01
C VAL A 28 20.37 0.76 25.06
N ILE A 29 19.15 1.16 25.42
CA ILE A 29 17.99 0.26 25.34
C ILE A 29 17.66 0.03 23.87
N GLY A 30 17.61 -1.24 23.46
CA GLY A 30 17.24 -1.66 22.11
C GLY A 30 16.33 -2.88 22.12
N GLY A 31 16.13 -3.49 20.96
CA GLY A 31 15.32 -4.70 20.79
C GLY A 31 15.90 -5.64 19.75
N ASN A 32 15.20 -6.73 19.45
CA ASN A 32 15.56 -7.66 18.38
C ASN A 32 14.71 -7.39 17.14
N PHE A 33 15.22 -6.58 16.22
CA PHE A 33 14.48 -6.13 15.03
C PHE A 33 15.25 -6.45 13.75
N ARG A 34 15.76 -7.69 13.66
CA ARG A 34 16.54 -8.17 12.51
C ARG A 34 15.62 -8.70 11.42
N LEU A 35 16.08 -8.57 10.17
CA LEU A 35 15.55 -9.30 9.04
C LEU A 35 16.31 -10.62 8.92
N ASP A 36 15.60 -11.73 8.86
CA ASP A 36 16.21 -13.05 8.71
C ASP A 36 16.87 -13.22 7.34
N ALA A 37 17.94 -14.02 7.28
CA ALA A 37 18.69 -14.26 6.05
C ALA A 37 17.81 -14.87 4.93
N ILE A 38 16.89 -15.77 5.28
CA ILE A 38 15.95 -16.37 4.32
C ILE A 38 15.03 -15.30 3.73
N GLN A 39 14.48 -14.41 4.57
CA GLN A 39 13.62 -13.33 4.11
C GLN A 39 14.39 -12.32 3.25
N ALA A 40 15.65 -12.03 3.62
CA ALA A 40 16.52 -11.19 2.80
C ALA A 40 16.77 -11.80 1.41
N ALA A 41 17.05 -13.11 1.33
CA ALA A 41 17.23 -13.80 0.07
C ALA A 41 15.96 -13.76 -0.82
N VAL A 42 14.78 -14.01 -0.24
CA VAL A 42 13.50 -13.89 -0.96
C VAL A 42 13.29 -12.47 -1.48
N LEU A 43 13.55 -11.45 -0.65
CA LEU A 43 13.42 -10.05 -1.07
C LEU A 43 14.43 -9.67 -2.17
N SER A 44 15.67 -10.18 -2.11
CA SER A 44 16.68 -9.96 -3.15
C SER A 44 16.25 -10.49 -4.52
N VAL A 45 15.51 -11.61 -4.56
CA VAL A 45 14.92 -12.15 -5.80
C VAL A 45 13.75 -11.28 -6.27
N LYS A 46 12.90 -10.80 -5.35
CA LYS A 46 11.71 -10.02 -5.71
C LYS A 46 12.03 -8.58 -6.13
N LEU A 47 13.07 -7.98 -5.55
CA LEU A 47 13.36 -6.55 -5.69
C LEU A 47 13.55 -6.09 -7.15
N PRO A 48 14.27 -6.81 -8.03
CA PRO A 48 14.40 -6.44 -9.44
C PRO A 48 13.07 -6.41 -10.22
N HIS A 49 12.02 -7.08 -9.71
CA HIS A 49 10.70 -7.12 -10.35
C HIS A 49 9.73 -6.06 -9.83
N LEU A 50 10.10 -5.34 -8.77
CA LEU A 50 9.20 -4.46 -8.03
C LEU A 50 8.58 -3.37 -8.91
N ASP A 51 9.38 -2.74 -9.77
CA ASP A 51 8.91 -1.66 -10.65
C ASP A 51 7.91 -2.19 -11.68
N GLY A 52 8.22 -3.32 -12.33
CA GLY A 52 7.33 -3.96 -13.30
C GLY A 52 6.03 -4.47 -12.68
N TRP A 53 6.07 -5.02 -11.46
CA TRP A 53 4.85 -5.39 -10.73
C TRP A 53 4.03 -4.17 -10.31
N SER A 54 4.68 -3.07 -9.96
CA SER A 54 4.00 -1.82 -9.63
C SER A 54 3.31 -1.21 -10.85
N GLU A 55 3.92 -1.30 -12.05
CA GLU A 55 3.27 -0.91 -13.30
C GLU A 55 2.01 -1.73 -13.58
N LYS A 56 2.11 -3.06 -13.53
CA LYS A 56 0.94 -3.95 -13.70
C LYS A 56 -0.21 -3.64 -12.73
N ARG A 57 0.11 -3.23 -11.50
CA ARG A 57 -0.91 -2.78 -10.54
C ARG A 57 -1.61 -1.49 -10.98
N ARG A 58 -0.91 -0.56 -11.62
CA ARG A 58 -1.49 0.66 -12.19
C ARG A 58 -2.34 0.38 -13.42
N GLU A 59 -1.92 -0.57 -14.27
CA GLU A 59 -2.72 -1.05 -15.39
C GLU A 59 -4.06 -1.62 -14.89
N ASN A 60 -4.01 -2.51 -13.90
CA ASN A 60 -5.22 -3.08 -13.27
C ASN A 60 -6.11 -2.00 -12.64
N ALA A 61 -5.53 -1.03 -11.94
CA ALA A 61 -6.27 0.09 -11.36
C ALA A 61 -6.98 0.93 -12.44
N SER A 62 -6.32 1.15 -13.58
CA SER A 62 -6.89 1.89 -14.71
C SER A 62 -8.04 1.12 -15.35
N LEU A 63 -7.92 -0.21 -15.44
CA LEU A 63 -8.98 -1.09 -15.93
C LEU A 63 -10.21 -1.10 -15.01
N TYR A 64 -10.01 -1.16 -13.69
CA TYR A 64 -11.13 -1.00 -12.75
C TYR A 64 -11.82 0.34 -12.94
N THR A 65 -11.05 1.43 -13.01
CA THR A 65 -11.60 2.77 -13.23
C THR A 65 -12.43 2.81 -14.52
N SER A 66 -11.93 2.27 -15.64
CA SER A 66 -12.68 2.29 -16.90
C SER A 66 -13.99 1.50 -16.80
N PHE A 67 -13.99 0.34 -16.16
CA PHE A 67 -15.22 -0.45 -16.02
C PHE A 67 -16.27 0.21 -15.14
N PHE A 68 -15.88 0.85 -14.03
CA PHE A 68 -16.83 1.59 -13.20
C PHE A 68 -17.47 2.75 -13.96
N VAL A 69 -16.70 3.43 -14.82
CA VAL A 69 -17.20 4.54 -15.64
C VAL A 69 -18.10 4.03 -16.76
N GLU A 70 -17.68 3.00 -17.49
CA GLU A 70 -18.43 2.39 -18.59
C GLU A 70 -19.80 1.86 -18.13
N HIS A 71 -19.88 1.30 -16.92
CA HIS A 71 -21.13 0.80 -16.35
C HIS A 71 -21.96 1.88 -15.63
N GLY A 72 -21.57 3.16 -15.72
CA GLY A 72 -22.32 4.28 -15.15
C GLY A 72 -22.37 4.28 -13.62
N LEU A 73 -21.43 3.61 -12.94
CA LEU A 73 -21.35 3.58 -11.48
C LEU A 73 -20.57 4.76 -10.91
N ALA A 74 -19.71 5.37 -11.72
CA ALA A 74 -18.91 6.56 -11.40
C ALA A 74 -18.73 7.42 -12.66
N GLU A 75 -18.68 8.74 -12.54
CA GLU A 75 -18.29 9.61 -13.67
C GLU A 75 -16.76 9.72 -13.82
N GLY A 76 -16.01 9.36 -12.77
CA GLY A 76 -14.55 9.42 -12.78
C GLY A 76 -13.90 9.33 -11.41
N GLU A 77 -12.58 9.54 -11.40
CA GLU A 77 -11.72 9.42 -10.23
C GLU A 77 -11.82 10.65 -9.30
N GLY A 78 -11.73 10.44 -7.98
CA GLY A 78 -11.53 11.52 -7.01
C GLY A 78 -12.76 12.32 -6.59
N LYS A 79 -13.96 11.87 -6.96
CA LYS A 79 -15.23 12.38 -6.38
C LYS A 79 -15.29 12.05 -4.88
N VAL A 80 -15.90 12.95 -4.11
CA VAL A 80 -15.95 12.85 -2.62
C VAL A 80 -17.37 12.78 -2.05
N ALA A 81 -18.39 13.00 -2.89
CA ALA A 81 -19.80 12.93 -2.50
C ALA A 81 -20.52 11.98 -3.46
N PHE A 82 -21.51 11.26 -2.91
CA PHE A 82 -22.40 10.40 -3.68
C PHE A 82 -23.48 11.23 -4.39
N ASP A 83 -23.84 10.81 -5.59
CA ASP A 83 -24.99 11.32 -6.35
C ASP A 83 -25.49 10.23 -7.31
N ASP A 84 -26.56 10.51 -8.06
CA ASP A 84 -27.20 9.56 -8.99
C ASP A 84 -26.23 8.98 -10.04
N ARG A 85 -25.14 9.69 -10.36
CA ARG A 85 -24.11 9.30 -11.34
C ARG A 85 -22.82 8.80 -10.69
N ASN A 86 -22.71 8.90 -9.36
CA ASN A 86 -21.52 8.56 -8.59
C ASN A 86 -21.88 7.68 -7.39
N ARG A 87 -22.42 6.49 -7.67
CA ARG A 87 -22.78 5.47 -6.67
C ARG A 87 -21.56 4.75 -6.09
N VAL A 88 -20.46 4.74 -6.85
CA VAL A 88 -19.15 4.25 -6.43
C VAL A 88 -18.15 5.40 -6.55
N LEU A 89 -17.48 5.76 -5.45
CA LEU A 89 -16.43 6.78 -5.48
C LEU A 89 -15.07 6.10 -5.66
N LEU A 90 -14.40 6.45 -6.76
CA LEU A 90 -13.11 5.89 -7.16
C LEU A 90 -11.93 6.67 -6.53
N PRO A 91 -10.80 6.02 -6.25
CA PRO A 91 -9.64 6.69 -5.64
C PRO A 91 -9.05 7.74 -6.59
N LYS A 92 -8.57 8.87 -6.06
CA LYS A 92 -7.91 9.91 -6.85
C LYS A 92 -6.43 9.55 -7.10
N PRO A 93 -5.97 9.39 -8.35
CA PRO A 93 -4.57 9.13 -8.63
C PRO A 93 -3.77 10.45 -8.62
N VAL A 94 -3.39 10.92 -7.44
CA VAL A 94 -2.69 12.22 -7.25
C VAL A 94 -1.40 12.33 -8.08
N TYR A 95 -0.74 11.21 -8.39
CA TYR A 95 0.48 11.19 -9.21
C TYR A 95 0.26 11.61 -10.67
N LYS A 96 -0.93 11.40 -11.25
CA LYS A 96 -1.20 11.72 -12.68
C LYS A 96 -1.06 13.22 -12.98
N SER A 97 -1.30 14.08 -11.99
CA SER A 97 -1.21 15.54 -12.12
C SER A 97 0.15 16.11 -11.72
N THR A 98 1.15 15.28 -11.43
CA THR A 98 2.47 15.72 -10.94
C THR A 98 3.58 15.18 -11.84
N ALA A 99 4.65 15.95 -12.03
CA ALA A 99 5.88 15.48 -12.68
C ALA A 99 6.70 14.50 -11.80
N LEU A 100 6.14 14.07 -10.66
CA LEU A 100 6.82 13.20 -9.70
C LEU A 100 6.80 11.75 -10.21
N ARG A 101 7.95 11.07 -10.07
CA ARG A 101 8.10 9.63 -10.37
C ARG A 101 7.51 8.71 -9.30
N ASN A 102 6.94 9.28 -8.24
CA ASN A 102 6.35 8.54 -7.13
C ASN A 102 4.93 8.11 -7.49
N HIS A 103 4.84 7.14 -8.39
CA HIS A 103 3.56 6.58 -8.81
C HIS A 103 2.90 5.81 -7.68
N HIS A 104 1.56 5.81 -7.67
CA HIS A 104 0.83 4.96 -6.74
C HIS A 104 1.12 3.48 -7.06
N ILE A 105 1.48 2.70 -6.03
CA ILE A 105 1.77 1.27 -6.18
C ILE A 105 0.52 0.41 -6.07
N TYR A 106 -0.64 0.99 -5.72
CA TYR A 106 -1.91 0.29 -5.49
C TYR A 106 -1.71 -0.97 -4.63
N ASN A 107 -1.14 -0.76 -3.42
CA ASN A 107 -1.22 -1.77 -2.37
C ASN A 107 -2.69 -2.18 -2.16
N GLN A 108 -3.59 -1.19 -2.21
CA GLN A 108 -5.03 -1.37 -2.26
C GLN A 108 -5.63 -0.47 -3.34
N TYR A 109 -6.69 -0.94 -4.00
CA TYR A 109 -7.58 -0.12 -4.81
C TYR A 109 -8.89 0.06 -4.03
N VAL A 110 -9.03 1.22 -3.37
CA VAL A 110 -10.11 1.46 -2.41
C VAL A 110 -11.23 2.23 -3.07
N ILE A 111 -12.42 1.63 -3.12
CA ILE A 111 -13.66 2.31 -3.51
C ILE A 111 -14.47 2.70 -2.26
N ARG A 112 -15.36 3.68 -2.39
CA ARG A 112 -16.36 4.00 -1.37
C ARG A 112 -17.75 3.85 -1.96
N VAL A 113 -18.66 3.32 -1.15
CA VAL A 113 -20.08 3.11 -1.46
C VAL A 113 -20.89 3.37 -0.20
N GLU A 114 -22.16 3.78 -0.33
CA GLU A 114 -23.03 4.05 0.82
C GLU A 114 -23.32 2.78 1.63
N ARG A 115 -23.62 1.67 0.95
CA ARG A 115 -23.97 0.38 1.56
C ARG A 115 -22.79 -0.60 1.54
N ARG A 116 -21.68 -0.20 2.18
CA ARG A 116 -20.40 -0.91 2.15
C ARG A 116 -20.50 -2.37 2.59
N ASP A 117 -21.14 -2.63 3.73
CA ASP A 117 -21.23 -3.99 4.27
C ASP A 117 -22.13 -4.91 3.42
N ASP A 118 -23.22 -4.37 2.86
CA ASP A 118 -24.08 -5.12 1.94
C ASP A 118 -23.35 -5.49 0.64
N LEU A 119 -22.59 -4.55 0.07
CA LEU A 119 -21.77 -4.82 -1.11
C LEU A 119 -20.69 -5.87 -0.79
N ARG A 120 -20.02 -5.75 0.35
CA ARG A 120 -19.00 -6.72 0.78
C ARG A 120 -19.58 -8.13 0.86
N LYS A 121 -20.75 -8.28 1.49
CA LYS A 121 -21.46 -9.56 1.58
C LYS A 121 -21.83 -10.08 0.19
N HIS A 122 -22.42 -9.24 -0.66
CA HIS A 122 -22.80 -9.62 -2.01
C HIS A 122 -21.61 -10.13 -2.83
N LEU A 123 -20.45 -9.46 -2.73
CA LEU A 123 -19.22 -9.87 -3.41
C LEU A 123 -18.67 -11.19 -2.83
N ALA A 124 -18.72 -11.37 -1.51
CA ALA A 124 -18.31 -12.63 -0.87
C ALA A 124 -19.18 -13.82 -1.29
N ASP A 125 -20.50 -13.63 -1.40
CA ASP A 125 -21.45 -14.64 -1.91
C ASP A 125 -21.16 -15.01 -3.39
N LYS A 126 -20.34 -14.20 -4.08
CA LYS A 126 -19.84 -14.42 -5.45
C LYS A 126 -18.35 -14.79 -5.49
N GLU A 127 -17.77 -15.16 -4.36
CA GLU A 127 -16.35 -15.55 -4.22
C GLU A 127 -15.35 -14.45 -4.59
N ILE A 128 -15.77 -13.18 -4.50
CA ILE A 128 -14.92 -12.01 -4.73
C ILE A 128 -14.39 -11.50 -3.38
N GLY A 129 -13.10 -11.78 -3.12
CA GLY A 129 -12.41 -11.35 -1.91
C GLY A 129 -12.29 -9.82 -1.81
N THR A 130 -12.62 -9.27 -0.64
CA THR A 130 -12.55 -7.83 -0.35
C THR A 130 -12.14 -7.57 1.09
N GLU A 131 -11.47 -6.44 1.32
CA GLU A 131 -11.04 -6.01 2.67
C GLU A 131 -11.44 -4.57 2.98
N ILE A 132 -11.57 -4.29 4.28
CA ILE A 132 -11.83 -2.95 4.82
C ILE A 132 -10.57 -2.44 5.49
N TYR A 133 -10.06 -1.30 5.04
CA TYR A 133 -8.84 -0.70 5.55
C TYR A 133 -9.06 0.80 5.86
N TYR A 134 -9.38 1.20 7.09
CA TYR A 134 -9.70 0.39 8.28
C TYR A 134 -11.16 0.61 8.70
N PRO A 135 -11.79 -0.35 9.39
CA PRO A 135 -13.21 -0.24 9.76
C PRO A 135 -13.49 0.74 10.90
N VAL A 136 -12.47 1.06 11.70
CA VAL A 136 -12.56 1.93 12.88
C VAL A 136 -11.50 3.04 12.73
N PRO A 137 -11.84 4.31 13.01
CA PRO A 137 -10.89 5.43 12.99
C PRO A 137 -9.73 5.31 13.97
#